data_AF-A0A1G9UZV3-F1
#
_entry.id   AF-A0A1G9UZV3-F1
#
_cell.length_a   1.000
_cell.length_b   1.000
_cell.length_c   1.000
_cell.angle_alpha   90.00
_cell.angle_beta   90.00
_cell.angle_gamma   90.00
#
_symmetry.space_group_name_H-M   'P 1'
#
loop_
_entity.id
_entity.type
_entity.pdbx_description
1 polymer ?
#
loop_
_entity_poly.entity_id
_entity_poly.type
_entity_poly.pdbx_seq_one_letter_code
_entity_poly.pdbx_strand_id
1 'polypeptide(L)' 'MERLKTYRDRYSILQTAQHEREIEIAREMKKSGDAPEKIAPITGLSLAQSKRF' A
#
# COMPACT_ATOMS: atom_id res chain seq x y z
N MET A 1 29.00 14.60 -2.98
CA MET A 1 27.93 13.63 -3.32
C MET A 1 26.92 13.51 -2.16
N GLU A 2 26.27 14.59 -1.74
CA GLU A 2 25.39 14.55 -0.54
C GLU A 2 23.91 14.89 -0.79
N ARG A 3 23.56 15.47 -1.96
CA ARG A 3 22.17 15.89 -2.24
C ARG A 3 21.28 14.82 -2.92
N LEU A 4 21.84 13.68 -3.31
CA LEU A 4 21.10 12.59 -3.97
C LEU A 4 20.45 11.61 -2.98
N LYS A 5 20.91 11.57 -1.72
CA LYS A 5 20.33 10.70 -0.70
C LYS A 5 19.01 11.22 -0.16
N THR A 6 18.82 12.54 -0.08
CA THR A 6 17.62 13.15 0.49
C THR A 6 16.37 13.01 -0.38
N TYR A 7 16.51 12.96 -1.71
CA TYR A 7 15.38 12.68 -2.60
C TYR A 7 14.97 11.21 -2.52
N ARG A 8 15.95 10.29 -2.49
CA ARG A 8 15.66 8.87 -2.31
C ARG A 8 14.98 8.59 -0.97
N ASP A 9 15.41 9.26 0.10
CA ASP A 9 14.80 9.13 1.42
C ASP A 9 13.37 9.67 1.48
N ARG A 10 13.12 10.89 0.98
CA ARG A 10 11.77 11.48 1.02
C ARG A 10 10.76 10.74 0.15
N TYR A 11 11.16 10.34 -1.06
CA TYR A 11 10.32 9.49 -1.90
C TYR A 11 10.09 8.12 -1.26
N SER A 12 11.11 7.54 -0.62
CA SER A 12 10.96 6.26 0.08
C SER A 12 10.03 6.36 1.29
N ILE A 13 10.09 7.43 2.08
CA ILE A 13 9.21 7.62 3.25
C ILE A 13 7.77 7.86 2.81
N LEU A 14 7.54 8.73 1.81
CA LEU A 14 6.20 9.00 1.30
C LEU A 14 5.58 7.77 0.64
N GLN A 15 6.36 7.01 -0.11
CA GLN A 15 5.92 5.76 -0.73
C GLN A 15 5.65 4.67 0.32
N THR A 16 6.46 4.60 1.39
CA THR A 16 6.22 3.69 2.50
C THR A 16 4.94 4.05 3.24
N ALA A 17 4.73 5.32 3.58
CA ALA A 17 3.53 5.79 4.27
C ALA A 17 2.25 5.57 3.44
N GLN A 18 2.31 5.80 2.13
CA GLN A 18 1.21 5.47 1.24
C GLN A 18 0.94 3.97 1.25
N HIS A 19 1.99 3.14 1.13
CA HIS A 19 1.86 1.69 1.09
C HIS A 19 1.29 1.10 2.38
N GLU A 20 1.69 1.62 3.55
CA GLU A 20 1.14 1.21 4.84
C GLU A 20 -0.36 1.52 4.93
N ARG A 21 -0.78 2.68 4.43
CA ARG A 21 -2.19 3.08 4.38
C ARG A 21 -3.02 2.20 3.44
N GLU A 22 -2.47 1.86 2.28
CA GLU A 22 -3.08 0.92 1.33
C GLU A 22 -3.32 -0.45 1.98
N ILE A 23 -2.34 -0.94 2.76
CA ILE A 23 -2.45 -2.19 3.53
C ILE A 23 -3.50 -2.10 4.63
N GLU A 24 -3.56 -0.99 5.36
CA GLU A 24 -4.54 -0.79 6.43
C GLU A 24 -5.97 -0.83 5.88
N ILE A 25 -6.24 -0.09 4.81
CA ILE A 25 -7.54 -0.08 4.12
C ILE A 25 -7.87 -1.50 3.62
N ALA A 26 -6.90 -2.20 3.02
CA ALA A 26 -7.13 -3.57 2.54
C ALA A 26 -7.54 -4.52 3.67
N ARG A 27 -6.93 -4.39 4.86
CA ARG A 27 -7.29 -5.20 6.03
C ARG A 27 -8.69 -4.87 6.54
N GLU A 28 -9.09 -3.61 6.58
CA GLU A 28 -10.43 -3.21 7.02
C GLU A 28 -11.53 -3.70 6.07
N MET A 29 -11.30 -3.57 4.76
CA MET A 29 -12.21 -4.10 3.75
C MET A 29 -12.34 -5.62 3.85
N LYS A 30 -11.22 -6.32 4.06
CA LYS A 30 -11.26 -7.78 4.25
C LYS A 30 -12.02 -8.18 5.52
N LYS A 31 -11.86 -7.45 6.62
CA LYS A 31 -12.67 -7.65 7.84
C LYS A 31 -14.15 -7.41 7.60
N SER A 32 -14.48 -6.49 6.69
CA SER A 32 -15.86 -6.22 6.24
C SER A 32 -16.41 -7.29 5.29
N GLY A 33 -15.59 -8.27 4.89
CA GLY A 33 -15.97 -9.37 4.01
C GLY A 33 -15.81 -9.08 2.51
N ASP A 34 -15.16 -7.97 2.14
CA ASP A 34 -14.92 -7.65 0.73
C ASP A 34 -13.96 -8.67 0.07
N ALA A 35 -14.28 -9.04 -1.16
CA ALA A 35 -13.44 -9.91 -1.96
C ALA A 35 -12.14 -9.19 -2.39
N PRO A 36 -11.01 -9.91 -2.51
CA PRO A 36 -9.74 -9.32 -2.92
C PRO A 36 -9.79 -8.65 -4.30
N GLU A 37 -10.70 -9.08 -5.18
CA GLU A 37 -10.96 -8.48 -6.50
C GLU A 37 -11.50 -7.05 -6.41
N LYS A 38 -12.22 -6.74 -5.33
CA LYS A 38 -12.73 -5.39 -5.04
C LYS A 38 -11.71 -4.56 -4.27
N ILE A 39 -10.90 -5.18 -3.41
CA ILE A 39 -9.88 -4.51 -2.59
C ILE A 39 -8.72 -3.99 -3.45
N ALA A 40 -8.25 -4.79 -4.41
CA ALA A 40 -7.11 -4.46 -5.28
C ALA A 40 -7.24 -3.10 -6.00
N PRO A 41 -8.33 -2.81 -6.75
CA PRO A 41 -8.46 -1.53 -7.44
C PRO A 41 -8.64 -0.33 -6.50
N ILE A 42 -9.11 -0.53 -5.26
CA ILE A 42 -9.33 0.54 -4.28
C ILE A 42 -8.01 0.93 -3.58
N THR A 43 -7.19 -0.08 -3.27
CA THR A 43 -5.97 0.10 -2.48
C THR A 43 -4.72 0.23 -3.33
N GLY A 44 -4.79 0.09 -4.66
CA GLY A 44 -3.62 0.07 -5.54
C GLY A 44 -2.73 -1.18 -5.36
N LEU A 45 -3.12 -2.09 -4.46
CA LEU A 45 -2.43 -3.36 -4.24
C LEU A 45 -2.74 -4.33 -5.38
N SER A 46 -1.77 -5.18 -5.71
CA SER A 46 -2.01 -6.28 -6.63
C SER A 46 -3.02 -7.27 -6.04
N LEU A 47 -3.77 -7.96 -6.91
CA LEU A 47 -4.71 -9.01 -6.47
C LEU A 47 -4.05 -10.08 -5.60
N ALA A 48 -2.78 -10.40 -5.88
CA ALA A 48 -1.98 -11.33 -5.08
C ALA A 48 -1.72 -10.79 -3.67
N GLN A 49 -1.43 -9.49 -3.52
CA GLN A 49 -1.29 -8.84 -2.22
C GLN A 49 -2.63 -8.81 -1.47
N SER A 50 -3.71 -8.42 -2.14
CA SER A 50 -5.05 -8.38 -1.52
C SER A 50 -5.52 -9.74 -1.01
N LYS A 51 -5.07 -10.85 -1.60
CA LYS A 51 -5.35 -12.22 -1.11
C LYS A 51 -4.61 -12.61 0.17
N ARG A 52 -3.50 -11.93 0.51
CA ARG A 52 -2.61 -12.29 1.63
C ARG A 52 -3.05 -11.77 2.99
N PHE A 53 -3.97 -10.81 3.04
CA PHE A 53 -4.50 -10.26 4.30
C PHE A 53 -5.56 -11.15 4.92
#